data_AF-A0A6B3FNB2-F1
#
_entry.id   AF-A0A6B3FNB2-F1
#
_cell.length_a   1.000
_cell.length_b   1.000
_cell.length_c   1.000
_cell.angle_alpha   90.00
_cell.angle_beta   90.00
_cell.angle_gamma   90.00
#
_symmetry.space_group_name_H-M   'P 1'
#
loop_
_entity.id
_entity.type
_entity.pdbx_description
1 polymer ?
#
loop_
_entity_poly.entity_id
_entity_poly.type
_entity_poly.pdbx_seq_one_letter_code
_entity_poly.pdbx_strand_id
1 'polypeptide(L)'
;MALTREEREQFLAEPHVAALAVASGNGDRAPLSVPIWYEYEAGGDVRILTGRTSRKAELIAAAGRFTLLVDRLEPTIRYVSVEGPVVDTRPATR
;
A
#
# COMPACT_ATOMS: atom_id res chain seq x y z
N MET A 1 -21.66 1.53 6.09
CA MET A 1 -21.26 2.30 7.29
C MET A 1 -19.75 2.47 7.25
N ALA A 2 -19.23 3.56 7.78
CA ALA A 2 -17.78 3.72 7.93
C ALA A 2 -17.27 2.73 8.98
N LEU A 3 -16.13 2.11 8.72
CA LEU A 3 -15.47 1.20 9.65
C LEU A 3 -14.86 1.98 10.82
N THR A 4 -14.89 1.42 12.03
CA THR A 4 -14.11 1.94 13.16
C THR A 4 -12.60 1.86 12.89
N ARG A 5 -11.75 2.39 13.76
CA ARG A 5 -10.31 2.22 13.61
C ARG A 5 -9.93 0.74 13.69
N GLU A 6 -10.43 0.04 14.70
CA GLU A 6 -10.16 -1.37 14.97
C GLU A 6 -10.65 -2.24 13.80
N GLU A 7 -11.83 -1.96 13.25
CA GLU A 7 -12.36 -2.66 12.08
C GLU A 7 -11.56 -2.41 10.80
N ARG A 8 -10.87 -1.27 10.67
CA ARG A 8 -9.97 -0.98 9.56
C ARG A 8 -8.65 -1.71 9.71
N GLU A 9 -8.06 -1.68 10.91
CA GLU A 9 -6.82 -2.41 11.19
C GLU A 9 -7.03 -3.93 11.03
N GLN A 10 -8.16 -4.46 11.50
CA GLN A 10 -8.51 -5.88 11.31
C GLN A 10 -8.68 -6.25 9.84
N PHE A 11 -9.38 -5.42 9.06
CA PHE A 11 -9.57 -5.67 7.63
C PHE A 11 -8.24 -5.55 6.85
N LEU A 12 -7.39 -4.60 7.23
CA LEU A 12 -6.06 -4.46 6.62
C LEU A 12 -5.17 -5.67 6.92
N ALA A 13 -5.30 -6.32 8.07
CA ALA A 13 -4.53 -7.53 8.41
C ALA A 13 -4.98 -8.81 7.67
N GLU A 14 -6.09 -8.78 6.93
CA GLU A 14 -6.55 -9.90 6.10
C GLU A 14 -5.68 -10.05 4.82
N PRO A 15 -5.57 -11.27 4.24
CA PRO A 15 -4.67 -11.55 3.11
C PRO A 15 -5.24 -11.08 1.76
N HIS A 16 -5.37 -9.77 1.58
CA HIS A 16 -5.85 -9.14 0.34
C HIS A 16 -4.71 -8.68 -0.57
N VAL A 17 -5.04 -8.39 -1.83
CA VAL A 17 -4.15 -7.65 -2.74
C VAL A 17 -4.51 -6.18 -2.65
N ALA A 18 -3.51 -5.33 -2.44
CA ALA A 18 -3.69 -3.88 -2.45
C ALA A 18 -3.45 -3.29 -3.85
N ALA A 19 -4.13 -2.19 -4.16
CA ALA A 19 -3.70 -1.27 -5.20
C ALA A 19 -2.75 -0.21 -4.58
N LEU A 20 -1.47 -0.27 -4.96
CA LEU A 20 -0.48 0.74 -4.59
C LEU A 20 -0.54 1.91 -5.57
N ALA A 21 -0.71 3.11 -5.03
CA ALA A 21 -0.64 4.36 -5.76
C ALA A 21 0.56 5.20 -5.29
N VAL A 22 1.36 5.69 -6.24
CA VAL A 22 2.50 6.59 -5.97
C VAL A 22 2.61 7.64 -7.06
N ALA A 23 3.00 8.86 -6.67
CA ALA A 23 3.23 9.94 -7.61
C ALA A 23 4.18 9.51 -8.74
N SER A 24 3.88 9.94 -9.96
CA SER A 24 4.62 9.57 -11.17
C SER A 24 6.03 10.19 -11.25
N GLY A 25 6.34 11.12 -10.35
CA GLY A 25 7.53 11.97 -10.38
C GLY A 25 7.52 13.02 -11.49
N ASN A 26 6.44 13.12 -12.27
CA ASN A 26 6.28 14.06 -13.37
C ASN A 26 4.88 14.68 -13.33
N GLY A 27 4.79 16.01 -13.25
CA GLY A 27 3.51 16.74 -13.19
C GLY A 27 2.56 16.47 -14.36
N ASP A 28 3.09 16.06 -15.51
CA ASP A 28 2.30 15.78 -16.73
C ASP A 28 1.79 14.33 -16.80
N ARG A 29 2.07 13.50 -15.79
CA ARG A 29 1.66 12.09 -15.77
C ARG A 29 0.82 11.76 -14.54
N ALA A 30 -0.26 11.01 -14.76
CA ALA A 30 -1.04 10.40 -13.70
C ALA A 30 -0.17 9.48 -12.82
N PRO A 31 -0.54 9.29 -11.52
CA PRO A 31 0.16 8.39 -10.61
C PRO A 31 0.31 6.96 -11.17
N LEU A 32 1.36 6.27 -10.74
CA LEU A 32 1.44 4.82 -10.96
C LEU A 32 0.47 4.14 -10.01
N SER A 33 -0.44 3.31 -10.54
CA SER A 33 -1.33 2.44 -9.76
C SER A 33 -1.13 0.99 -10.18
N VAL A 34 -0.75 0.11 -9.24
CA VAL A 34 -0.42 -1.29 -9.52
C VAL A 34 -0.83 -2.22 -8.38
N PRO A 35 -1.21 -3.48 -8.67
CA PRO A 35 -1.49 -4.46 -7.62
C PRO A 35 -0.21 -4.86 -6.88
N ILE A 36 -0.31 -5.10 -5.57
CA ILE A 36 0.79 -5.57 -4.74
C ILE A 36 0.28 -6.39 -3.54
N TRP A 37 1.04 -7.42 -3.18
CA TRP A 37 0.90 -8.07 -1.88
C TRP A 37 1.54 -7.20 -0.80
N TYR A 38 0.97 -7.24 0.39
CA TYR A 38 1.48 -6.51 1.53
C TYR A 38 1.37 -7.35 2.80
N GLU A 39 2.06 -6.92 3.84
CA GLU A 39 2.00 -7.50 5.18
C GLU A 39 1.69 -6.38 6.17
N TYR A 40 0.78 -6.66 7.10
CA TYR A 40 0.39 -5.73 8.15
C TYR A 40 -0.06 -6.49 9.39
N GLU A 41 0.40 -6.02 10.55
CA GLU A 41 -0.08 -6.44 11.87
C GLU A 41 -0.66 -5.19 12.56
N ALA A 42 -1.76 -5.35 13.31
CA ALA A 42 -2.46 -4.23 13.93
C ALA A 42 -1.52 -3.37 14.80
N GLY A 43 -1.48 -2.07 14.51
CA GLY A 43 -0.62 -1.09 15.19
C GLY A 43 0.82 -1.02 14.66
N GLY A 44 1.20 -1.87 13.70
CA GLY A 44 2.52 -1.86 13.06
C GLY A 44 2.57 -1.06 11.75
N ASP A 45 3.73 -1.12 11.08
CA ASP A 45 3.91 -0.54 9.75
C ASP A 45 3.46 -1.51 8.65
N VAL A 46 2.91 -0.96 7.56
CA VAL A 46 2.62 -1.75 6.35
C VAL A 46 3.92 -2.02 5.60
N ARG A 47 4.16 -3.29 5.28
CA ARG A 47 5.32 -3.74 4.54
C ARG A 47 4.92 -4.21 3.15
N ILE A 48 5.73 -3.87 2.14
CA ILE A 48 5.60 -4.40 0.79
C ILE A 48 6.93 -4.99 0.34
N LEU A 49 6.87 -6.01 -0.52
CA LEU A 49 8.05 -6.54 -1.20
C LEU A 49 8.01 -6.12 -2.67
N THR A 50 9.11 -5.54 -3.16
CA THR A 50 9.22 -5.15 -4.57
C THR A 50 10.64 -5.29 -5.11
N GLY A 51 10.76 -5.39 -6.43
CA GLY A 51 12.05 -5.44 -7.10
C GLY A 51 12.80 -4.12 -6.91
N ARG A 52 14.08 -4.20 -6.50
CA ARG A 52 14.93 -3.05 -6.16
C ARG A 52 15.00 -1.99 -7.26
N THR A 53 15.04 -2.41 -8.52
CA THR A 53 15.17 -1.53 -9.70
C THR A 53 13.84 -1.41 -10.47
N SER A 54 12.72 -1.73 -9.82
CA SER A 54 11.41 -1.58 -10.46
C SER A 54 11.01 -0.11 -10.51
N ARG A 55 10.21 0.25 -11.52
CA ARG A 55 9.67 1.61 -11.65
C ARG A 55 8.96 2.09 -10.39
N LYS A 56 8.19 1.22 -9.71
CA LYS A 56 7.54 1.59 -8.45
C LYS A 56 8.53 1.84 -7.31
N ALA A 57 9.61 1.05 -7.21
CA ALA A 57 10.63 1.26 -6.19
C ALA A 57 11.31 2.64 -6.34
N GLU A 58 11.67 3.01 -7.57
CA GLU A 58 12.25 4.33 -7.87
C GLU A 58 11.29 5.47 -7.51
N LEU A 59 10.00 5.34 -7.87
CA LEU A 59 9.00 6.35 -7.58
C LEU A 59 8.70 6.48 -6.08
N ILE A 60 8.64 5.35 -5.37
CA ILE A 60 8.44 5.34 -3.90
C ILE A 60 9.64 6.00 -3.21
N ALA A 61 10.87 5.69 -3.64
CA ALA A 61 12.08 6.31 -3.11
C ALA A 61 12.10 7.83 -3.36
N ALA A 62 11.70 8.28 -4.56
CA ALA A 62 11.65 9.69 -4.91
C ALA A 62 10.52 10.44 -4.18
N ALA A 63 9.35 9.83 -4.02
CA ALA A 63 8.19 10.45 -3.38
C ALA A 63 8.27 10.41 -1.84
N GLY A 64 8.97 9.43 -1.27
CA GLY A 64 9.08 9.21 0.18
C GLY A 64 7.76 8.80 0.86
N ARG A 65 6.70 8.54 0.09
CA ARG A 65 5.37 8.14 0.57
C ARG A 65 4.57 7.45 -0.53
N PHE A 66 3.55 6.69 -0.15
CA PHE A 66 2.59 6.09 -1.08
C PHE A 66 1.24 5.86 -0.41
N THR A 67 0.24 5.48 -1.20
CA THR A 67 -1.09 5.08 -0.75
C THR A 67 -1.32 3.60 -1.10
N LEU A 68 -2.01 2.88 -0.22
CA LEU A 68 -2.59 1.57 -0.52
C LEU A 68 -4.10 1.63 -0.38
N LEU A 69 -4.80 1.16 -1.41
CA LEU A 69 -6.21 0.83 -1.34
C LEU A 69 -6.33 -0.69 -1.24
N VAL A 70 -7.01 -1.17 -0.21
CA VAL A 70 -7.37 -2.58 -0.03
C VAL A 70 -8.87 -2.67 -0.06
N ASP A 71 -9.42 -3.54 -0.91
CA ASP A 71 -10.85 -3.70 -1.05
C ASP A 71 -11.26 -5.17 -1.22
N ARG A 72 -12.55 -5.41 -0.96
CA ARG A 72 -13.22 -6.68 -1.16
C ARG A 72 -14.64 -6.38 -1.62
N LEU A 73 -15.09 -7.05 -2.69
CA LEU A 73 -16.38 -6.78 -3.31
C LEU A 73 -17.53 -7.62 -2.72
N GLU A 74 -17.23 -8.83 -2.24
CA GLU A 74 -18.24 -9.80 -1.77
C GLU A 74 -18.05 -10.17 -0.29
N PRO A 75 -19.14 -10.41 0.47
CA PRO A 75 -20.55 -10.29 0.06
C PRO A 75 -21.03 -8.84 -0.06
N THR A 76 -20.24 -7.89 0.43
CA THR A 76 -20.47 -6.45 0.28
C THR A 76 -19.14 -5.73 0.10
N ILE A 77 -19.19 -4.61 -0.64
CA ILE A 77 -18.05 -3.72 -0.84
C ILE A 77 -17.56 -3.24 0.52
N ARG A 78 -16.29 -3.53 0.81
CA ARG A 78 -15.54 -3.05 1.97
C ARG A 78 -14.17 -2.60 1.49
N TYR A 79 -13.69 -1.48 1.98
CA TYR A 79 -12.35 -1.01 1.65
C TYR A 79 -11.71 -0.25 2.80
N VAL A 80 -10.38 -0.19 2.77
CA VAL A 80 -9.53 0.68 3.58
C VAL A 80 -8.52 1.33 2.66
N SER A 81 -8.33 2.64 2.85
CA SER A 81 -7.23 3.38 2.25
C SER A 81 -6.26 3.80 3.36
N VAL A 82 -4.99 3.50 3.19
CA VAL A 82 -3.91 3.96 4.06
C VAL A 82 -2.88 4.73 3.24
N GLU A 83 -2.35 5.80 3.82
CA GLU A 83 -1.21 6.51 3.25
C GLU A 83 -0.22 6.86 4.36
N GLY A 84 1.04 7.05 3.98
CA GLY A 84 2.05 7.43 4.94
C GLY A 84 3.44 7.54 4.33
N PRO A 85 4.39 8.09 5.09
CA PRO A 85 5.79 8.13 4.69
C PRO A 85 6.40 6.72 4.67
N VAL A 86 7.44 6.54 3.87
CA VAL A 86 8.31 5.37 3.96
C VAL A 86 9.27 5.59 5.14
N VAL A 87 9.16 4.75 6.17
CA VAL A 87 9.97 4.84 7.39
C VAL A 87 11.22 3.95 7.37
N ASP A 88 11.20 2.86 6.59
CA ASP A 88 12.32 1.93 6.43
C ASP A 88 12.35 1.34 5.00
N THR A 89 13.54 0.97 4.53
CA THR A 89 13.73 0.21 3.29
C THR A 89 14.98 -0.66 3.43
N ARG A 90 14.79 -1.98 3.36
CA ARG A 90 15.86 -2.97 3.51
C ARG A 90 15.84 -4.03 2.41
N PRO A 91 17.00 -4.62 2.06
CA PRO A 91 17.05 -5.76 1.15
C PRO A 91 16.20 -6.93 1.69
N ALA A 92 15.49 -7.61 0.79
CA ALA A 92 14.82 -8.86 1.13
C ALA A 92 15.85 -9.93 1.51
N THR A 93 15.59 -10.67 2.59
CA THR A 93 16.36 -11.85 2.97
C THR A 93 15.91 -13.04 2.13
N ARG A 94 16.82 -13.99 1.90
CA ARG A 94 16.54 -15.23 1.17
C ARG A 94 15.73 -16.20 2.01
#